data_AF-A0A4D4MRR8-F1
#
_entry.id   AF-A0A4D4MRR8-F1
#
_cell.length_a   1.000
_cell.length_b   1.000
_cell.length_c   1.000
_cell.angle_alpha   90.00
_cell.angle_beta   90.00
_cell.angle_gamma   90.00
#
_symmetry.space_group_name_H-M   'P 1'
#
loop_
_entity.id
_entity.type
_entity.pdbx_description
1 polymer ?
#
loop_
_entity_poly.entity_id
_entity_poly.type
_entity_poly.pdbx_seq_one_letter_code
_entity_poly.pdbx_strand_id
1 'polypeptide(L)'
;MGSLDAPFNPVSLAIGAEASFVARTVDSDRKHLTDVLRQAAAHPGTALVEIYQNCNIFNDGAFEVLKDKQQAEEAVIRLEHGKQIRFGADAAKGVVRDPLTGDLKVVTVTPENEARILVHDAHSASPTTAFALSRLADPDTLHHTPIGVFRAAERPVYDAQMSEQLDTAIEQNGKGDLAALLAGGDTWTVVG
;
A
#
# COMPACT_ATOMS: atom_id res chain seq x y z
N MET A 1 13.92 -30.11 -4.68
CA MET A 1 13.62 -29.18 -5.78
C MET A 1 12.41 -28.36 -5.39
N GLY A 2 12.46 -27.03 -5.56
CA GLY A 2 11.43 -26.10 -5.12
C GLY A 2 10.41 -25.75 -6.20
N SER A 3 9.63 -24.69 -5.95
CA SER A 3 8.67 -24.15 -6.92
C SER A 3 9.38 -23.61 -8.17
N LEU A 4 8.76 -23.79 -9.34
CA LEU A 4 9.21 -23.23 -10.63
C LEU A 4 8.46 -21.94 -10.99
N ASP A 5 7.37 -21.65 -10.28
CA ASP A 5 6.51 -20.51 -10.58
C ASP A 5 7.16 -19.20 -10.12
N ALA A 6 7.02 -18.15 -10.94
CA ALA A 6 7.38 -16.81 -10.54
C ALA A 6 6.34 -16.29 -9.53
N PRO A 7 6.76 -15.86 -8.31
CA PRO A 7 5.82 -15.30 -7.35
C PRO A 7 5.27 -13.97 -7.88
N PHE A 8 3.98 -13.70 -7.63
CA PHE A 8 3.44 -12.37 -7.86
C PHE A 8 3.94 -11.40 -6.78
N ASN A 9 3.98 -10.11 -7.10
CA ASN A 9 4.33 -9.05 -6.15
C ASN A 9 3.02 -8.50 -5.52
N PRO A 10 2.76 -8.71 -4.22
CA PRO A 10 1.50 -8.30 -3.58
C PRO A 10 1.26 -6.79 -3.65
N VAL A 11 2.32 -5.98 -3.52
CA VAL A 11 2.23 -4.52 -3.61
C VAL A 11 1.86 -4.09 -5.04
N SER A 12 2.50 -4.67 -6.06
CA SER A 12 2.13 -4.41 -7.46
C SER A 12 0.68 -4.82 -7.75
N LEU A 13 0.24 -5.97 -7.23
CA LEU A 13 -1.12 -6.45 -7.41
C LEU A 13 -2.14 -5.48 -6.79
N ALA A 14 -1.90 -5.06 -5.54
CA ALA A 14 -2.78 -4.13 -4.84
C ALA A 14 -2.87 -2.77 -5.53
N ILE A 15 -1.73 -2.22 -5.96
CA ILE A 15 -1.67 -0.93 -6.67
C ILE A 15 -2.33 -1.07 -8.05
N GLY A 16 -2.08 -2.16 -8.78
CA GLY A 16 -2.70 -2.43 -10.07
C GLY A 16 -4.22 -2.63 -9.99
N ALA A 17 -4.70 -3.09 -8.82
CA ALA A 17 -6.13 -3.14 -8.48
C ALA A 17 -6.66 -1.82 -7.91
N GLU A 18 -5.92 -0.71 -8.05
CA GLU A 18 -6.36 0.64 -7.70
C GLU A 18 -6.58 0.91 -6.20
N ALA A 19 -5.98 0.10 -5.32
CA ALA A 19 -6.05 0.30 -3.87
C ALA A 19 -5.59 1.72 -3.48
N SER A 20 -6.35 2.38 -2.60
CA SER A 20 -6.05 3.74 -2.12
C SER A 20 -4.93 3.75 -1.08
N PHE A 21 -4.76 2.66 -0.32
CA PHE A 21 -3.67 2.52 0.63
C PHE A 21 -2.91 1.21 0.44
N VAL A 22 -1.59 1.32 0.22
CA VAL A 22 -0.69 0.18 0.08
C VAL A 22 0.63 0.47 0.78
N ALA A 23 1.07 -0.45 1.65
CA ALA A 23 2.32 -0.35 2.37
C ALA A 23 3.06 -1.70 2.44
N ARG A 24 4.37 -1.65 2.72
CA ARG A 24 5.20 -2.81 3.09
C ARG A 24 5.96 -2.52 4.37
N THR A 25 6.15 -3.52 5.22
CA THR A 25 7.00 -3.42 6.40
C THR A 25 7.63 -4.76 6.76
N VAL A 26 8.54 -4.76 7.73
CA VAL A 26 9.20 -5.95 8.27
C VAL A 26 8.78 -6.12 9.74
N ASP A 27 8.54 -7.34 10.18
CA ASP A 27 8.11 -7.67 11.55
C ASP A 27 9.14 -7.29 12.63
N SER A 28 10.43 -7.40 12.29
CA SER A 28 11.56 -7.14 13.19
C SER A 28 11.78 -5.65 13.45
N ASP A 29 11.38 -4.75 12.54
CA ASP A 29 11.39 -3.29 12.74
C ASP A 29 10.08 -2.83 13.40
N ARG A 30 9.94 -3.12 14.70
CA ARG A 30 8.72 -2.86 15.47
C ARG A 30 8.25 -1.41 15.41
N LYS A 31 9.17 -0.45 15.40
CA LYS A 31 8.84 0.98 15.36
C LYS A 31 8.22 1.32 14.01
N HIS A 32 8.86 0.90 12.92
CA HIS A 32 8.35 1.11 11.58
C HIS A 32 7.02 0.39 11.34
N LEU A 33 6.91 -0.89 11.73
CA LEU A 33 5.66 -1.66 11.65
C LEU A 33 4.50 -0.96 12.36
N THR A 34 4.72 -0.52 13.60
CA THR A 34 3.68 0.17 14.39
C THR A 34 3.24 1.46 13.72
N ASP A 35 4.18 2.18 13.10
CA ASP A 35 3.88 3.41 12.38
C ASP A 35 3.05 3.17 11.12
N VAL A 36 3.45 2.21 10.29
CA VAL A 36 2.72 1.81 9.08
C VAL A 36 1.31 1.34 9.41
N LEU A 37 1.13 0.51 10.43
CA LEU A 37 -0.18 0.03 10.85
C LEU A 37 -1.07 1.15 11.39
N ARG A 38 -0.49 2.15 12.08
CA ARG A 38 -1.23 3.33 12.52
C ARG A 38 -1.74 4.15 11.32
N GLN A 39 -0.89 4.36 10.32
CA GLN A 39 -1.28 5.05 9.08
C GLN A 39 -2.37 4.27 8.33
N ALA A 40 -2.23 2.95 8.23
CA ALA A 40 -3.23 2.08 7.60
C ALA A 40 -4.59 2.14 8.31
N ALA A 41 -4.59 2.11 9.65
CA ALA A 41 -5.81 2.20 10.45
C ALA A 41 -6.49 3.57 10.37
N ALA A 42 -5.73 4.64 10.12
CA ALA A 42 -6.25 5.99 9.94
C ALA A 42 -6.76 6.27 8.52
N HIS A 43 -6.46 5.38 7.55
CA HIS A 43 -6.82 5.59 6.16
C HIS A 43 -8.32 5.36 5.92
N PRO A 44 -9.03 6.33 5.32
CA PRO A 44 -10.43 6.15 4.94
C PRO A 44 -10.53 5.24 3.71
N GLY A 45 -10.89 3.97 3.94
CA GLY A 45 -11.11 2.97 2.89
C GLY A 45 -10.32 1.69 3.14
N THR A 46 -10.09 0.91 2.08
CA THR A 46 -9.35 -0.35 2.18
C THR A 46 -7.85 -0.10 2.18
N ALA A 47 -7.15 -0.73 3.14
CA ALA A 47 -5.71 -0.70 3.26
C ALA A 47 -5.11 -2.10 3.11
N LEU A 48 -4.06 -2.22 2.30
CA LEU A 48 -3.23 -3.42 2.21
C LEU A 48 -1.84 -3.14 2.80
N VAL A 49 -1.41 -3.98 3.73
CA VAL A 49 -0.07 -3.93 4.32
C VAL A 49 0.60 -5.28 4.14
N GLU A 50 1.65 -5.33 3.31
CA GLU A 50 2.51 -6.50 3.21
C GLU A 50 3.52 -6.50 4.37
N ILE A 51 3.54 -7.56 5.16
CA ILE A 51 4.47 -7.71 6.28
C ILE A 51 5.40 -8.88 5.97
N TYR A 52 6.69 -8.58 5.78
CA TYR A 52 7.73 -9.60 5.76
C TYR A 52 7.93 -10.13 7.16
N GLN A 53 7.51 -11.37 7.36
CA GLN A 53 7.51 -12.04 8.65
C GLN A 53 8.26 -13.37 8.53
N ASN A 54 9.26 -13.56 9.37
CA ASN A 54 10.06 -14.79 9.35
C ASN A 54 9.22 -15.96 9.90
N CYS A 55 9.29 -17.12 9.22
CA CYS A 55 8.73 -18.35 9.73
C CYS A 55 9.87 -19.24 10.24
N ASN A 56 10.22 -19.12 11.51
CA ASN A 56 11.35 -19.83 12.12
C ASN A 56 11.29 -21.36 11.97
N ILE A 57 10.10 -21.93 11.73
CA ILE A 57 9.91 -23.38 11.63
C ILE A 57 10.23 -23.91 10.23
N PHE A 58 9.78 -23.21 9.18
CA PHE A 58 9.78 -23.73 7.81
C PHE A 58 10.62 -22.92 6.83
N ASN A 59 10.95 -21.67 7.15
CA ASN A 59 11.66 -20.78 6.25
C ASN A 59 12.53 -19.80 7.07
N ASP A 60 13.32 -20.37 7.99
CA ASP A 60 14.19 -19.58 8.84
C ASP A 60 15.30 -18.92 8.00
N GLY A 61 15.58 -17.66 8.30
CA GLY A 61 16.59 -16.90 7.58
C GLY A 61 16.10 -16.14 6.34
N ALA A 62 14.84 -16.33 5.92
CA ALA A 62 14.34 -15.82 4.64
C ALA A 62 14.40 -14.30 4.47
N PHE A 63 14.40 -13.55 5.58
CA PHE A 63 14.44 -12.09 5.59
C PHE A 63 15.62 -11.52 6.38
N GLU A 64 16.69 -12.29 6.61
CA GLU A 64 17.84 -11.85 7.45
C GLU A 64 18.55 -10.62 6.86
N VAL A 65 18.63 -10.50 5.53
CA VAL A 65 19.17 -9.32 4.84
C VAL A 65 18.43 -8.02 5.22
N LEU A 66 17.15 -8.13 5.56
CA LEU A 66 16.30 -7.01 5.97
C LEU A 66 16.28 -6.78 7.49
N LYS A 67 16.84 -7.72 8.27
CA LYS A 67 16.83 -7.73 9.74
C LYS A 67 18.18 -7.32 10.33
N ASP A 68 19.29 -7.75 9.73
CA ASP A 68 20.62 -7.32 10.17
C ASP A 68 20.79 -5.81 9.90
N LYS A 69 21.16 -5.03 10.92
CA LYS A 69 21.16 -3.57 10.82
C LYS A 69 22.11 -3.04 9.73
N GLN A 70 23.27 -3.65 9.56
CA GLN A 70 24.24 -3.22 8.56
C GLN A 70 23.78 -3.60 7.15
N GLN A 71 23.25 -4.81 6.97
CA GLN A 71 22.73 -5.23 5.67
C GLN A 71 21.46 -4.49 5.29
N ALA A 72 20.59 -4.20 6.26
CA ALA A 72 19.35 -3.47 6.05
C ALA A 72 19.59 -2.02 5.63
N GLU A 73 20.67 -1.38 6.09
CA GLU A 73 21.05 -0.03 5.61
C GLU A 73 21.30 -0.02 4.09
N GLU A 74 21.89 -1.09 3.56
CA GLU A 74 22.22 -1.23 2.14
C GLU A 74 21.09 -1.82 1.29
N ALA A 75 20.21 -2.63 1.88
CA ALA A 75 19.15 -3.36 1.17
C ALA A 75 17.78 -2.66 1.23
N VAL A 76 17.49 -1.90 2.28
CA VAL A 76 16.15 -1.34 2.52
C VAL A 76 16.04 0.11 2.09
N ILE A 77 15.03 0.41 1.28
CA ILE A 77 14.67 1.77 0.87
C ILE A 77 13.49 2.24 1.74
N ARG A 78 13.73 3.13 2.70
CA ARG A 78 12.65 3.68 3.54
C ARG A 78 11.92 4.80 2.81
N LEU A 79 10.64 4.57 2.52
CA LEU A 79 9.76 5.53 1.87
C LEU A 79 9.13 6.45 2.92
N GLU A 80 9.49 7.73 2.86
CA GLU A 80 8.94 8.76 3.73
C GLU A 80 8.36 9.88 2.87
N HIS A 81 7.05 10.15 3.03
CA HIS A 81 6.37 11.17 2.24
C HIS A 81 7.05 12.54 2.39
N GLY A 82 7.23 13.24 1.26
CA GLY A 82 7.87 14.54 1.19
C GLY A 82 9.40 14.51 1.27
N LYS A 83 10.04 13.35 1.44
CA LYS A 83 11.50 13.22 1.47
C LYS A 83 12.05 12.63 0.19
N GLN A 84 13.30 13.00 -0.13
CA GLN A 84 14.05 12.33 -1.18
C GLN A 84 14.27 10.85 -0.84
N ILE A 85 14.09 9.98 -1.83
CA ILE A 85 14.28 8.54 -1.67
C ILE A 85 15.78 8.23 -1.70
N ARG A 86 16.40 8.29 -0.51
CA ARG A 86 17.83 8.00 -0.29
C ARG A 86 18.00 6.89 0.74
N PHE A 87 19.04 6.09 0.58
CA PHE A 87 19.37 4.95 1.45
C PHE A 87 20.84 4.55 1.28
N GLY A 88 21.27 3.44 1.91
CA GLY A 88 22.68 3.04 1.99
C GLY A 88 23.44 3.78 3.08
N ALA A 89 24.67 3.35 3.35
CA ALA A 89 25.60 4.04 4.23
C ALA A 89 25.70 5.52 3.84
N ASP A 90 25.56 6.42 4.82
CA ASP A 90 25.59 7.87 4.66
C ASP A 90 24.64 8.43 3.58
N ALA A 91 23.53 7.74 3.28
CA ALA A 91 22.57 8.12 2.23
C ALA A 91 23.22 8.28 0.84
N ALA A 92 24.24 7.45 0.56
CA ALA A 92 25.01 7.46 -0.68
C ALA A 92 24.26 6.92 -1.90
N LYS A 93 23.10 6.27 -1.72
CA LYS A 93 22.25 5.77 -2.82
C LYS A 93 20.94 6.52 -2.88
N GLY A 94 20.35 6.60 -4.07
CA GLY A 94 19.03 7.19 -4.28
C GLY A 94 18.29 6.61 -5.47
N VAL A 95 17.01 6.92 -5.57
CA VAL A 95 16.14 6.44 -6.65
C VAL A 95 15.85 7.57 -7.64
N VAL A 96 16.10 7.30 -8.93
CA VAL A 96 15.82 8.23 -10.04
C VAL A 96 14.85 7.60 -11.02
N ARG A 97 14.14 8.43 -11.78
CA ARG A 97 13.41 7.99 -12.97
C ARG A 97 14.31 8.05 -14.20
N ASP A 98 14.37 6.95 -14.94
CA ASP A 98 15.04 6.89 -16.23
C ASP A 98 14.23 7.69 -17.26
N PRO A 99 14.79 8.71 -17.92
CA PRO A 99 14.06 9.52 -18.89
C PRO A 99 13.78 8.80 -20.22
N LEU A 100 14.49 7.71 -20.51
CA LEU A 100 14.31 6.93 -21.74
C LEU A 100 13.25 5.85 -21.57
N THR A 101 13.28 5.11 -20.45
CA THR A 101 12.35 3.98 -20.23
C THR A 101 11.18 4.33 -19.32
N GLY A 102 11.31 5.36 -18.49
CA GLY A 102 10.35 5.69 -17.45
C GLY A 102 10.49 4.83 -16.20
N ASP A 103 11.36 3.82 -16.17
CA ASP A 103 11.56 2.95 -15.01
C ASP A 103 12.24 3.68 -13.85
N LEU A 104 12.14 3.11 -12.66
CA LEU A 104 12.94 3.55 -11.51
C LEU A 104 14.24 2.78 -11.43
N LYS A 105 15.33 3.49 -11.15
CA LYS A 105 16.67 2.92 -10.99
C LYS A 105 17.31 3.44 -9.72
N VAL A 106 18.05 2.57 -9.05
CA VAL A 106 18.94 2.93 -7.96
C VAL A 106 20.25 3.44 -8.55
N VAL A 107 20.75 4.56 -8.04
CA VAL A 107 22.03 5.16 -8.42
C VAL A 107 22.82 5.54 -7.18
N THR A 108 24.15 5.60 -7.32
CA THR A 108 24.99 6.32 -6.37
C THR A 108 24.74 7.82 -6.52
N VAL A 109 24.49 8.51 -5.41
CA VAL A 109 24.23 9.95 -5.41
C VAL A 109 25.53 10.72 -5.62
N THR A 110 25.49 11.68 -6.54
CA THR A 110 26.58 12.61 -6.82
C THR A 110 26.03 14.04 -6.89
N PRO A 111 26.85 15.09 -6.75
CA PRO A 111 26.39 16.48 -6.86
C PRO A 111 25.65 16.77 -8.18
N GLU A 112 26.00 16.06 -9.26
CA GLU A 112 25.40 16.25 -10.58
C GLU A 112 24.02 15.59 -10.72
N ASN A 113 23.72 14.56 -9.93
CA ASN A 113 22.47 13.80 -10.03
C ASN A 113 21.52 14.01 -8.84
N GLU A 114 21.95 14.70 -7.79
CA GLU A 114 21.17 14.90 -6.56
C GLU A 114 19.79 15.53 -6.81
N ALA A 115 19.71 16.49 -7.73
CA ALA A 115 18.44 17.13 -8.11
C ALA A 115 17.46 16.18 -8.84
N ARG A 116 17.93 15.04 -9.34
CA ARG A 116 17.11 14.03 -10.03
C ARG A 116 16.57 12.95 -9.09
N ILE A 117 17.04 12.90 -7.85
CA ILE A 117 16.54 11.94 -6.86
C ILE A 117 15.07 12.26 -6.59
N LEU A 118 14.23 11.24 -6.72
CA LEU A 118 12.79 11.39 -6.55
C LEU A 118 12.47 11.76 -5.10
N VAL A 119 11.54 12.70 -4.94
CA VAL A 119 10.85 12.95 -3.67
C VAL A 119 9.65 12.01 -3.62
N HIS A 120 9.54 11.22 -2.55
CA HIS A 120 8.44 10.29 -2.38
C HIS A 120 7.15 11.04 -2.09
N ASP A 121 6.11 10.76 -2.89
CA ASP A 121 4.77 11.28 -2.68
C ASP A 121 3.78 10.13 -2.56
N ALA A 122 3.55 9.68 -1.32
CA ALA A 122 2.52 8.68 -1.01
C ALA A 122 1.10 9.15 -1.37
N HIS A 123 0.82 10.46 -1.42
CA HIS A 123 -0.52 11.01 -1.62
C HIS A 123 -0.84 11.29 -3.09
N SER A 124 0.09 11.03 -4.01
CA SER A 124 -0.10 11.22 -5.44
C SER A 124 -1.37 10.51 -5.94
N ALA A 125 -2.22 11.25 -6.65
CA ALA A 125 -3.42 10.69 -7.26
C ALA A 125 -3.08 9.58 -8.27
N SER A 126 -1.95 9.70 -8.98
CA SER A 126 -1.51 8.69 -9.95
C SER A 126 -0.82 7.50 -9.26
N PRO A 127 -1.20 6.24 -9.58
CA PRO A 127 -0.53 5.06 -9.04
C PRO A 127 0.84 4.78 -9.67
N THR A 128 1.25 5.51 -10.72
CA THR A 128 2.43 5.19 -11.54
C THR A 128 3.73 5.12 -10.73
N THR A 129 4.01 6.10 -9.88
CA THR A 129 5.25 6.09 -9.06
C THR A 129 5.21 4.99 -8.01
N ALA A 130 4.07 4.81 -7.33
CA ALA A 130 3.90 3.75 -6.35
C ALA A 130 4.10 2.36 -6.97
N PHE A 131 3.52 2.12 -8.15
CA PHE A 131 3.69 0.88 -8.90
C PHE A 131 5.15 0.67 -9.32
N ALA A 132 5.83 1.72 -9.81
CA ALA A 132 7.22 1.60 -10.22
C ALA A 132 8.16 1.34 -9.01
N LEU A 133 7.87 1.93 -7.85
CA LEU A 133 8.60 1.65 -6.61
C LEU A 133 8.45 0.18 -6.20
N SER A 134 7.25 -0.40 -6.31
CA SER A 134 7.03 -1.80 -5.90
C SER A 134 7.83 -2.81 -6.73
N ARG A 135 8.32 -2.42 -7.90
CA ARG A 135 9.14 -3.23 -8.81
C ARG A 135 10.65 -3.14 -8.56
N LEU A 136 11.11 -2.29 -7.64
CA LEU A 136 12.55 -2.13 -7.33
C LEU A 136 13.14 -3.31 -6.56
N ALA A 137 12.34 -3.96 -5.72
CA ALA A 137 12.79 -5.06 -4.89
C ALA A 137 13.19 -6.25 -5.77
N ASP A 138 14.41 -6.72 -5.61
CA ASP A 138 14.86 -7.97 -6.22
C ASP A 138 14.24 -9.15 -5.45
N PRO A 139 13.46 -10.03 -6.11
CA PRO A 139 12.70 -11.07 -5.43
C PRO A 139 13.56 -12.20 -4.86
N ASP A 140 14.80 -12.36 -5.35
CA ASP A 140 15.69 -13.45 -4.96
C ASP A 140 16.65 -13.00 -3.85
N THR A 141 17.15 -11.78 -3.95
CA THR A 141 18.16 -11.22 -3.02
C THR A 141 17.59 -10.29 -1.97
N LEU A 142 16.36 -9.80 -2.16
CA LEU A 142 15.71 -8.77 -1.34
C LEU A 142 16.46 -7.43 -1.29
N HIS A 143 17.46 -7.22 -2.15
CA HIS A 143 18.09 -5.92 -2.27
C HIS A 143 17.14 -4.89 -2.90
N HIS A 144 17.36 -3.62 -2.55
CA HIS A 144 16.56 -2.49 -2.98
C HIS A 144 15.07 -2.62 -2.61
N THR A 145 14.78 -3.27 -1.49
CA THR A 145 13.41 -3.49 -1.00
C THR A 145 12.85 -2.20 -0.43
N PRO A 146 11.81 -1.60 -1.03
CA PRO A 146 11.18 -0.44 -0.43
C PRO A 146 10.22 -0.85 0.68
N ILE A 147 10.27 -0.14 1.80
CA ILE A 147 9.33 -0.28 2.92
C ILE A 147 8.73 1.08 3.26
N GLY A 148 7.58 1.07 3.92
CA GLY A 148 6.79 2.24 4.24
C GLY A 148 5.51 2.27 3.39
N VAL A 149 4.86 3.42 3.40
CA VAL A 149 3.62 3.64 2.64
C VAL A 149 3.97 4.00 1.21
N PHE A 150 3.62 3.13 0.25
CA PHE A 150 3.80 3.38 -1.18
C PHE A 150 2.75 4.35 -1.70
N ARG A 151 1.52 4.20 -1.19
CA ARG A 151 0.34 4.94 -1.64
C ARG A 151 -0.62 5.10 -0.47
N ALA A 152 -1.16 6.31 -0.31
CA ALA A 152 -2.23 6.72 0.59
C ALA A 152 -3.01 7.86 -0.09
N ALA A 153 -3.75 7.52 -1.14
CA ALA A 153 -4.49 8.45 -1.97
C ALA A 153 -5.94 8.58 -1.50
N GLU A 154 -6.48 9.79 -1.50
CA GLU A 154 -7.90 10.02 -1.19
C GLU A 154 -8.79 9.50 -2.32
N ARG A 155 -9.79 8.69 -1.96
CA ARG A 155 -10.82 8.18 -2.87
C ARG A 155 -12.17 8.15 -2.15
N PRO A 156 -13.29 8.24 -2.87
CA PRO A 156 -14.59 8.00 -2.27
C PRO A 156 -14.65 6.61 -1.60
N VAL A 157 -15.22 6.56 -0.41
CA VAL A 157 -15.36 5.34 0.40
C VAL A 157 -16.78 4.81 0.26
N TYR A 158 -16.91 3.52 -0.03
CA TYR A 158 -18.19 2.87 -0.30
C TYR A 158 -19.23 3.14 0.80
N ASP A 159 -18.91 2.87 2.06
CA ASP A 159 -19.84 3.03 3.18
C ASP A 159 -20.32 4.48 3.32
N ALA A 160 -19.44 5.47 3.12
CA ALA A 160 -19.82 6.88 3.18
C ALA A 160 -20.80 7.26 2.06
N GLN A 161 -20.52 6.82 0.82
CA GLN A 161 -21.41 7.08 -0.32
C GLN A 161 -22.73 6.32 -0.20
N MET A 162 -22.70 5.10 0.33
CA MET A 162 -23.90 4.31 0.60
C MET A 162 -24.78 4.99 1.66
N SER A 163 -24.18 5.49 2.75
CA SER A 163 -24.93 6.26 3.76
C SER A 163 -25.56 7.52 3.16
N GLU A 164 -24.82 8.28 2.36
CA GLU A 164 -25.34 9.47 1.67
C GLU A 164 -26.51 9.12 0.73
N GLN A 165 -26.43 8.01 0.01
CA GLN A 165 -27.53 7.53 -0.83
C GLN A 165 -28.77 7.16 -0.02
N LEU A 166 -28.60 6.52 1.14
CA LEU A 166 -29.70 6.16 2.03
C LEU A 166 -30.38 7.41 2.62
N ASP A 167 -29.58 8.37 3.08
CA ASP A 167 -30.10 9.63 3.64
C ASP A 167 -30.91 10.40 2.58
N THR A 168 -30.35 10.52 1.36
CA THR A 168 -31.05 11.14 0.22
C THR A 168 -32.38 10.45 -0.09
N ALA A 169 -32.41 9.11 -0.08
CA ALA A 169 -33.64 8.35 -0.33
C ALA A 169 -34.69 8.57 0.75
N ILE A 170 -34.27 8.66 2.02
CA ILE A 170 -35.15 8.94 3.17
C ILE A 170 -35.72 10.35 3.09
N GLU A 171 -34.93 11.35 2.72
CA GLU A 171 -35.39 12.73 2.58
C GLU A 171 -36.45 12.87 1.48
N GLN A 172 -36.25 12.18 0.35
CA GLN A 172 -37.14 12.28 -0.81
C GLN A 172 -38.39 11.43 -0.68
N ASN A 173 -38.29 10.22 -0.13
CA ASN A 173 -39.35 9.22 -0.15
C ASN A 173 -39.87 8.83 1.24
N GLY A 174 -39.31 9.41 2.31
CA GLY A 174 -39.54 8.98 3.68
C GLY A 174 -38.76 7.71 4.05
N LYS A 175 -38.80 7.32 5.33
CA LYS A 175 -38.06 6.16 5.85
C LYS A 175 -38.53 4.79 5.31
N GLY A 176 -39.63 4.78 4.55
CA GLY A 176 -40.36 3.57 4.21
C GLY A 176 -41.07 2.96 5.42
N ASP A 177 -42.05 2.11 5.14
CA ASP A 177 -42.72 1.28 6.14
C ASP A 177 -42.78 -0.16 5.61
N LEU A 178 -42.03 -1.05 6.29
CA LEU A 178 -41.96 -2.46 5.92
C LEU A 178 -43.33 -3.15 6.06
N ALA A 179 -44.13 -2.77 7.05
CA ALA A 179 -45.46 -3.35 7.24
C ALA A 179 -46.39 -2.93 6.09
N ALA A 180 -46.37 -1.67 5.69
CA ALA A 180 -47.11 -1.19 4.52
C ALA A 180 -46.64 -1.87 3.23
N LEU A 181 -45.33 -2.06 3.04
CA LEU A 181 -44.76 -2.73 1.87
C LEU A 181 -45.21 -4.20 1.80
N LEU A 182 -45.13 -4.93 2.91
CA LEU A 182 -45.52 -6.35 2.99
C LEU A 182 -47.03 -6.55 2.90
N ALA A 183 -47.83 -5.63 3.46
CA ALA A 183 -49.28 -5.65 3.33
C ALA A 183 -49.74 -5.37 1.89
N GLY A 184 -48.90 -4.72 1.07
CA GLY A 184 -49.22 -4.39 -0.31
C GLY A 184 -50.52 -3.59 -0.45
N GLY A 185 -51.06 -3.51 -1.67
CA GLY A 185 -52.36 -2.89 -1.93
C GLY A 185 -53.57 -3.82 -1.71
N ASP A 186 -53.34 -5.14 -1.72
CA ASP A 186 -54.39 -6.16 -1.83
C ASP A 186 -54.37 -7.13 -0.62
N THR A 187 -54.36 -6.62 0.61
CA THR A 187 -54.58 -7.45 1.80
C THR A 187 -56.00 -7.36 2.32
N TRP A 188 -56.49 -8.46 2.87
CA TRP A 188 -57.76 -8.52 3.59
C TRP A 188 -57.55 -9.14 4.98
N THR A 189 -58.34 -8.68 5.95
CA THR A 189 -58.33 -9.22 7.30
C THR A 189 -59.33 -10.38 7.39
N VAL A 190 -58.90 -11.55 7.88
CA VAL A 190 -59.81 -12.66 8.20
C VAL A 190 -60.32 -12.45 9.62
N VAL A 191 -61.63 -12.30 9.79
CA VAL A 191 -62.28 -12.14 11.09
C VAL A 191 -62.78 -13.51 11.55
N GLY A 192 -62.35 -13.96 12.72
CA GLY A 192 -62.79 -15.19 13.38
C GLY A 192 -63.97 -14.97 14.31
#